data_AF-A0A348XDG5-F1
#
_entry.id   AF-A0A348XDG5-F1
#
_cell.length_a   1.000
_cell.length_b   1.000
_cell.length_c   1.000
_cell.angle_alpha   90.00
_cell.angle_beta   90.00
_cell.angle_gamma   90.00
#
_symmetry.space_group_name_H-M   'P 1'
#
loop_
_entity.id
_entity.type
_entity.pdbx_description
1 polymer ?
#
loop_
_entity_poly.entity_id
_entity_poly.type
_entity_poly.pdbx_seq_one_letter_code
_entity_poly.pdbx_strand_id
1 'polypeptide(L)'
;MKSRLNWQFLILSALAVLFVSCSKPAPQQQARMEKVEEFRNGLNVDQVKQLASSRVEAKMKVGPQFDEDARAAELIYDRYRLKMEDFPKAPKELEQLKDEFRAFLDLETEAKFPTAKLEDFRRKAVTAYPLFEVGSQITVKTRRGSVTGIVRAVEFDRIKVDAQLILFRDMLSPTDQDFDEQFIERRRQHFLDRQFNTPRSQFRSDLMARRVGGAFAKDFFVRVNNRWIRADRLQETIFKAELAKMRHKFDAEMRGKYRAEVTAQLREEGFID
;
A
#
# COMPACT_ATOMS: atom_id res chain seq x y z
N MET A 1 5.56 -77.01 35.21
CA MET A 1 5.27 -77.59 33.88
C MET A 1 6.34 -77.13 32.90
N LYS A 2 7.02 -78.11 32.30
CA LYS A 2 7.83 -78.11 31.04
C LYS A 2 9.01 -77.12 30.97
N SER A 3 10.27 -77.53 31.20
CA SER A 3 11.17 -78.39 30.36
C SER A 3 11.56 -77.69 29.04
N ARG A 4 12.79 -77.59 28.53
CA ARG A 4 14.15 -78.14 28.72
C ARG A 4 15.06 -77.20 27.90
N LEU A 5 16.21 -76.73 28.38
CA LEU A 5 17.53 -77.39 28.40
C LEU A 5 18.02 -78.00 27.07
N ASN A 6 19.01 -77.30 26.49
CA ASN A 6 20.31 -77.77 26.00
C ASN A 6 20.43 -78.77 24.82
N TRP A 7 21.66 -78.72 24.29
CA TRP A 7 22.37 -79.67 23.40
C TRP A 7 22.13 -79.34 21.91
N GLN A 8 23.12 -78.97 21.08
CA GLN A 8 24.57 -79.20 21.04
C GLN A 8 25.18 -78.06 20.20
N PHE A 9 26.18 -77.28 20.65
CA PHE A 9 27.60 -77.61 20.73
C PHE A 9 28.14 -78.38 19.52
N LEU A 10 28.87 -77.65 18.66
CA LEU A 10 29.99 -78.06 17.80
C LEU A 10 30.17 -76.85 16.86
N ILE A 11 31.23 -76.05 16.88
CA ILE A 11 32.66 -76.38 16.89
C ILE A 11 33.35 -75.13 17.48
N LEU A 12 33.91 -75.23 18.69
CA LEU A 12 35.36 -75.41 18.90
C LEU A 12 36.20 -74.23 18.41
N SER A 13 36.46 -73.35 19.37
CA SER A 13 37.76 -72.78 19.64
C SER A 13 38.93 -73.74 19.41
N ALA A 14 39.88 -73.35 18.57
CA ALA A 14 41.31 -73.68 18.63
C ALA A 14 42.01 -72.57 17.82
N LEU A 15 42.59 -71.52 18.41
CA LEU A 15 43.86 -71.48 19.13
C LEU A 15 45.04 -72.03 18.30
N ALA A 16 45.56 -71.20 17.40
CA ALA A 16 46.98 -71.11 17.02
C ALA A 16 47.15 -69.92 16.05
N VAL A 17 47.75 -68.80 16.49
CA VAL A 17 49.16 -68.42 16.23
C VAL A 17 49.34 -67.68 14.90
N LEU A 18 50.02 -66.53 14.98
CA LEU A 18 50.52 -65.62 13.92
C LEU A 18 49.47 -64.70 13.28
N PHE A 19 49.46 -63.43 13.68
CA PHE A 19 50.01 -62.34 12.86
C PHE A 19 49.86 -61.00 13.61
N VAL A 20 50.98 -60.51 14.14
CA VAL A 20 51.25 -59.08 14.13
C VAL A 20 51.27 -58.66 12.66
N SER A 21 50.26 -57.93 12.21
CA SER A 21 50.38 -57.13 11.00
C SER A 21 49.27 -56.10 10.92
N CYS A 22 49.71 -54.84 11.03
CA CYS A 22 49.23 -53.69 10.28
C CYS A 22 47.90 -53.91 9.55
N SER A 23 46.79 -53.58 10.21
CA SER A 23 45.51 -53.33 9.52
C SER A 23 45.69 -52.06 8.67
N LYS A 24 46.13 -52.27 7.43
CA LYS A 24 46.17 -51.25 6.37
C LYS A 24 44.81 -50.55 6.32
N PRO A 25 44.76 -49.20 6.31
CA PRO A 25 43.51 -48.48 6.07
C PRO A 25 42.89 -48.95 4.75
N ALA A 26 41.56 -48.96 4.69
CA ALA A 26 40.80 -49.38 3.51
C ALA A 26 41.33 -48.70 2.23
N PRO A 27 41.30 -49.35 1.06
CA PRO A 27 41.90 -48.83 -0.18
C PRO A 27 41.38 -47.44 -0.60
N GLN A 28 40.19 -47.03 -0.16
CA GLN A 28 39.68 -45.66 -0.34
C GLN A 28 40.32 -44.62 0.61
N GLN A 29 40.78 -45.01 1.79
CA GLN A 29 41.51 -44.15 2.72
C GLN A 29 43.01 -44.10 2.35
N GLN A 30 43.62 -45.20 1.90
CA GLN A 30 45.00 -45.19 1.41
C GLN A 30 45.15 -44.39 0.10
N ALA A 31 44.23 -44.53 -0.86
CA ALA A 31 44.23 -43.70 -2.07
C ALA A 31 43.92 -42.22 -1.80
N ARG A 32 43.23 -41.90 -0.70
CA ARG A 32 43.07 -40.51 -0.21
C ARG A 32 44.36 -40.00 0.42
N MET A 33 45.05 -40.81 1.21
CA MET A 33 46.32 -40.46 1.86
C MET A 33 47.47 -40.31 0.84
N GLU A 34 47.58 -41.18 -0.17
CA GLU A 34 48.60 -41.06 -1.22
C GLU A 34 48.37 -39.82 -2.11
N LYS A 35 47.11 -39.50 -2.45
CA LYS A 35 46.80 -38.21 -3.13
C LYS A 35 47.09 -36.99 -2.25
N VAL A 36 46.99 -37.12 -0.93
CA VAL A 36 47.31 -36.05 0.03
C VAL A 36 48.83 -35.86 0.15
N GLU A 37 49.63 -36.93 0.12
CA GLU A 37 51.10 -36.86 0.14
C GLU A 37 51.70 -36.32 -1.16
N GLU A 38 51.14 -36.64 -2.33
CA GLU A 38 51.55 -36.04 -3.62
C GLU A 38 51.22 -34.53 -3.71
N PHE A 39 50.12 -34.09 -3.09
CA PHE A 39 49.76 -32.66 -3.02
C PHE A 39 50.59 -31.86 -1.99
N ARG A 40 51.23 -32.54 -1.02
CA ARG A 40 51.94 -31.92 0.11
C ARG A 40 53.24 -31.22 -0.28
N ASN A 41 53.87 -31.63 -1.37
CA ASN A 41 55.21 -31.14 -1.77
C ASN A 41 55.18 -30.11 -2.93
N GLY A 42 54.01 -29.67 -3.38
CA GLY A 42 53.93 -28.84 -4.59
C GLY A 42 52.85 -27.77 -4.63
N LEU A 43 51.94 -27.67 -3.64
CA LEU A 43 50.92 -26.63 -3.69
C LEU A 43 51.45 -25.28 -3.18
N ASN A 44 51.53 -24.31 -4.09
CA ASN A 44 51.78 -22.92 -3.73
C ASN A 44 50.61 -22.40 -2.87
N VAL A 45 50.88 -21.46 -1.95
CA VAL A 45 49.89 -20.75 -1.12
C VAL A 45 48.71 -20.24 -1.96
N ASP A 46 48.97 -19.82 -3.20
CA ASP A 46 47.93 -19.34 -4.11
C ASP A 46 46.98 -20.45 -4.58
N GLN A 47 47.46 -21.69 -4.74
CA GLN A 47 46.60 -22.84 -5.05
C GLN A 47 45.75 -23.25 -3.85
N VAL A 48 46.30 -23.19 -2.64
CA VAL A 48 45.52 -23.41 -1.40
C VAL A 48 44.45 -22.34 -1.22
N LYS A 49 44.75 -21.07 -1.53
CA LYS A 49 43.77 -19.98 -1.54
C LYS A 49 42.67 -20.20 -2.59
N GLN A 50 43.02 -20.65 -3.79
CA GLN A 50 42.06 -20.97 -4.85
C GLN A 50 41.16 -22.16 -4.47
N LEU A 51 41.74 -23.21 -3.86
CA LEU A 51 40.99 -24.34 -3.34
C LEU A 51 40.03 -23.92 -2.22
N ALA A 52 40.49 -23.13 -1.25
CA ALA A 52 39.64 -22.62 -0.18
C ALA A 52 38.49 -21.75 -0.74
N SER A 53 38.80 -20.87 -1.69
CA SER A 53 37.81 -20.00 -2.33
C SER A 53 36.76 -20.81 -3.10
N SER A 54 37.18 -21.79 -3.91
CA SER A 54 36.25 -22.66 -4.64
C SER A 54 35.37 -23.52 -3.72
N ARG A 55 35.91 -24.04 -2.60
CA ARG A 55 35.12 -24.78 -1.60
C ARG A 55 34.09 -23.88 -0.91
N VAL A 56 34.46 -22.64 -0.57
CA VAL A 56 33.53 -21.65 0.00
C VAL A 56 32.44 -21.29 -1.01
N GLU A 57 32.79 -21.06 -2.27
CA GLU A 57 31.81 -20.79 -3.34
C GLU A 57 30.87 -21.96 -3.59
N ALA A 58 31.37 -23.20 -3.56
CA ALA A 58 30.54 -24.40 -3.68
C ALA A 58 29.54 -24.50 -2.52
N LYS A 59 29.98 -24.25 -1.28
CA LYS A 59 29.09 -24.20 -0.11
C LYS A 59 28.07 -23.06 -0.20
N MET A 60 28.46 -21.88 -0.68
CA MET A 60 27.53 -20.75 -0.89
C MET A 60 26.42 -21.08 -1.90
N LYS A 61 26.69 -21.94 -2.89
CA LYS A 61 25.67 -22.36 -3.88
C LYS A 61 24.64 -23.33 -3.33
N VAL A 62 25.07 -24.23 -2.41
CA VAL A 62 24.22 -25.30 -1.85
C VAL A 62 23.62 -24.89 -0.49
N GLY A 63 24.20 -23.89 0.15
CA GLY A 63 23.78 -23.35 1.44
C GLY A 63 22.42 -22.66 1.42
N PRO A 64 21.96 -22.19 2.60
CA PRO A 64 20.70 -21.47 2.71
C PRO A 64 20.76 -20.18 1.87
N GLN A 65 19.71 -19.97 1.09
CA GLN A 65 19.56 -18.79 0.25
C GLN A 65 18.84 -17.67 1.00
N PHE A 66 19.08 -16.43 0.57
CA PHE A 66 18.38 -15.28 1.12
C PHE A 66 16.93 -15.28 0.63
N ASP A 67 16.00 -15.46 1.56
CA ASP A 67 14.56 -15.39 1.28
C ASP A 67 14.12 -13.92 1.20
N GLU A 68 14.05 -13.39 -0.04
CA GLU A 68 13.68 -11.99 -0.29
C GLU A 68 12.25 -11.68 0.17
N ASP A 69 11.33 -12.63 0.02
CA ASP A 69 9.91 -12.44 0.31
C ASP A 69 9.65 -12.46 1.82
N ALA A 70 10.27 -13.38 2.55
CA ALA A 70 10.20 -13.39 4.02
C ALA A 70 10.78 -12.10 4.63
N ARG A 71 11.91 -11.61 4.09
CA ARG A 71 12.51 -10.35 4.55
C ARG A 71 11.69 -9.13 4.17
N ALA A 72 11.05 -9.14 2.99
CA ALA A 72 10.11 -8.09 2.61
C ALA A 72 8.89 -8.08 3.54
N ALA A 73 8.35 -9.26 3.89
CA ALA A 73 7.25 -9.39 4.84
C ALA A 73 7.61 -8.84 6.23
N GLU A 74 8.80 -9.15 6.74
CA GLU A 74 9.32 -8.58 8.00
C GLU A 74 9.36 -7.04 7.94
N LEU A 75 9.92 -6.46 6.87
CA LEU A 75 9.98 -5.00 6.70
C LEU A 75 8.59 -4.36 6.63
N ILE A 76 7.63 -5.00 5.97
CA ILE A 76 6.25 -4.54 5.88
C ILE A 76 5.61 -4.54 7.27
N TYR A 77 5.80 -5.62 8.03
CA TYR A 77 5.29 -5.72 9.39
C TYR A 77 5.94 -4.68 10.32
N ASP A 78 7.25 -4.52 10.29
CA ASP A 78 7.95 -3.58 11.16
C ASP A 78 7.54 -2.13 10.90
N ARG A 79 7.34 -1.77 9.63
CA ARG A 79 7.03 -0.40 9.23
C ARG A 79 5.54 -0.06 9.29
N TYR A 80 4.68 -1.00 8.91
CA TYR A 80 3.24 -0.75 8.73
C TYR A 80 2.35 -1.59 9.65
N ARG A 81 2.92 -2.52 10.43
CA ARG A 81 2.19 -3.45 11.31
C ARG A 81 1.16 -4.32 10.56
N LEU A 82 1.44 -4.60 9.30
CA LEU A 82 0.61 -5.45 8.44
C LEU A 82 1.19 -6.86 8.39
N LYS A 83 0.34 -7.86 8.62
CA LYS A 83 0.72 -9.28 8.48
C LYS A 83 0.36 -9.76 7.07
N MET A 84 1.30 -10.39 6.38
CA MET A 84 1.08 -10.88 5.01
C MET A 84 0.02 -11.99 4.93
N GLU A 85 -0.15 -12.78 5.99
CA GLU A 85 -1.15 -13.86 6.07
C GLU A 85 -2.59 -13.37 5.97
N ASP A 86 -2.83 -12.13 6.42
CA ASP A 86 -4.14 -11.50 6.45
C ASP A 86 -4.49 -10.82 5.12
N PHE A 87 -3.62 -10.90 4.10
CA PHE A 87 -3.85 -10.23 2.83
C PHE A 87 -5.05 -10.83 2.11
N PRO A 88 -5.90 -9.98 1.49
CA PRO A 88 -7.02 -10.47 0.71
C PRO A 88 -6.51 -11.31 -0.46
N LYS A 89 -7.05 -12.53 -0.59
CA LYS A 89 -6.72 -13.47 -1.68
C LYS A 89 -7.05 -12.90 -3.06
N ALA A 90 -8.08 -12.07 -3.16
CA ALA A 90 -8.48 -11.35 -4.36
C ALA A 90 -8.40 -9.84 -4.08
N PRO A 91 -7.21 -9.24 -4.17
CA PRO A 91 -7.04 -7.82 -3.89
C PRO A 91 -7.76 -7.00 -4.95
N LYS A 92 -8.59 -6.06 -4.52
CA LYS A 92 -9.23 -5.11 -5.44
C LYS A 92 -8.17 -4.20 -6.07
N GLU A 93 -8.44 -3.78 -7.30
CA GLU A 93 -7.62 -2.77 -7.93
C GLU A 93 -7.83 -1.41 -7.26
N LEU A 94 -6.79 -0.57 -7.27
CA LEU A 94 -6.84 0.75 -6.66
C LEU A 94 -7.99 1.60 -7.23
N GLU A 95 -8.26 1.48 -8.54
CA GLU A 95 -9.32 2.24 -9.20
C GLU A 95 -10.72 1.75 -8.80
N GLN A 96 -10.92 0.43 -8.70
CA GLN A 96 -12.17 -0.16 -8.22
C GLN A 96 -12.49 0.33 -6.80
N LEU A 97 -11.49 0.37 -5.92
CA LEU A 97 -11.65 0.92 -4.57
C LEU A 97 -12.05 2.39 -4.61
N LYS A 98 -11.37 3.22 -5.43
CA LYS A 98 -11.73 4.63 -5.57
C LYS A 98 -13.17 4.81 -6.04
N ASP A 99 -13.65 3.99 -6.97
CA ASP A 99 -15.01 4.09 -7.51
C ASP A 99 -16.06 3.65 -6.48
N GLU A 100 -15.80 2.58 -5.72
CA GLU A 100 -16.64 2.21 -4.58
C GLU A 100 -16.69 3.32 -3.52
N PHE A 101 -15.55 3.97 -3.23
CA PHE A 101 -15.53 5.12 -2.32
C PHE A 101 -16.29 6.32 -2.87
N ARG A 102 -16.18 6.61 -4.17
CA ARG A 102 -16.93 7.70 -4.80
C ARG A 102 -18.43 7.45 -4.67
N ALA A 103 -18.89 6.26 -5.02
CA ALA A 103 -20.29 5.86 -4.91
C ALA A 103 -20.80 5.98 -3.47
N PHE A 104 -20.01 5.50 -2.49
CA PHE A 104 -20.34 5.64 -1.07
C PHE A 104 -20.40 7.11 -0.62
N LEU A 105 -19.41 7.92 -1.01
CA LEU A 105 -19.40 9.35 -0.68
C LEU A 105 -20.61 10.07 -1.28
N ASP A 106 -20.98 9.74 -2.51
CA ASP A 106 -22.16 10.30 -3.17
C ASP A 106 -23.43 9.95 -2.41
N LEU A 107 -23.61 8.68 -2.03
CA LEU A 107 -24.77 8.21 -1.26
C LEU A 107 -24.89 8.91 0.10
N GLU A 108 -23.82 8.95 0.88
CA GLU A 108 -23.81 9.58 2.22
C GLU A 108 -23.99 11.11 2.14
N THR A 109 -23.35 11.74 1.15
CA THR A 109 -23.50 13.19 0.92
C THR A 109 -24.93 13.51 0.52
N GLU A 110 -25.55 12.69 -0.33
CA GLU A 110 -26.93 12.86 -0.76
C GLU A 110 -27.93 12.62 0.36
N ALA A 111 -27.69 11.65 1.23
CA ALA A 111 -28.53 11.40 2.40
C ALA A 111 -28.58 12.60 3.35
N LYS A 112 -27.44 13.26 3.59
CA LYS A 112 -27.36 14.41 4.51
C LYS A 112 -27.76 15.73 3.86
N PHE A 113 -27.41 15.94 2.60
CA PHE A 113 -27.68 17.18 1.85
C PHE A 113 -28.40 16.89 0.53
N PRO A 114 -29.65 16.42 0.51
CA PRO A 114 -30.32 16.04 -0.73
C PRO A 114 -30.31 17.15 -1.78
N THR A 115 -29.91 16.84 -3.00
CA THR A 115 -30.00 17.72 -4.18
C THR A 115 -31.44 18.15 -4.45
N ALA A 116 -32.42 17.32 -4.10
CA ALA A 116 -33.84 17.69 -4.14
C ALA A 116 -34.17 18.96 -3.32
N LYS A 117 -33.44 19.22 -2.22
CA LYS A 117 -33.64 20.42 -1.39
C LYS A 117 -32.97 21.67 -1.99
N LEU A 118 -32.13 21.54 -3.01
CA LEU A 118 -31.45 22.67 -3.65
C LEU A 118 -32.45 23.70 -4.17
N GLU A 119 -33.55 23.23 -4.78
CA GLU A 119 -34.62 24.11 -5.28
C GLU A 119 -35.29 24.91 -4.17
N ASP A 120 -35.47 24.32 -2.98
CA ASP A 120 -36.00 25.05 -1.82
C ASP A 120 -35.02 26.14 -1.34
N PHE A 121 -33.72 25.87 -1.36
CA PHE A 121 -32.70 26.88 -1.06
C PHE A 121 -32.64 27.99 -2.12
N ARG A 122 -32.84 27.67 -3.40
CA ARG A 122 -32.95 28.66 -4.49
C ARG A 122 -34.13 29.58 -4.27
N ARG A 123 -35.31 29.03 -3.96
CA ARG A 123 -36.50 29.82 -3.63
C ARG A 123 -36.24 30.73 -2.42
N LYS A 124 -35.62 30.21 -1.36
CA LYS A 124 -35.26 31.01 -0.17
C LYS A 124 -34.26 32.13 -0.49
N ALA A 125 -33.27 31.88 -1.35
CA ALA A 125 -32.31 32.89 -1.77
C ALA A 125 -32.98 34.05 -2.52
N VAL A 126 -33.93 33.72 -3.42
CA VAL A 126 -34.69 34.73 -4.17
C VAL A 126 -35.59 35.56 -3.25
N THR A 127 -36.22 34.93 -2.25
CA THR A 127 -37.02 35.67 -1.25
C THR A 127 -36.18 36.54 -0.33
N ALA A 128 -34.98 36.09 0.05
CA ALA A 128 -34.10 36.82 0.97
C ALA A 128 -33.36 37.98 0.28
N TYR A 129 -33.05 37.82 -1.00
CA TYR A 129 -32.40 38.82 -1.84
C TYR A 129 -33.27 39.06 -3.08
N PRO A 130 -34.41 39.74 -2.92
CA PRO A 130 -35.29 40.06 -4.03
C PRO A 130 -34.60 41.08 -4.97
N LEU A 131 -34.96 41.03 -6.25
CA LEU A 131 -34.42 41.97 -7.25
C LEU A 131 -34.89 43.41 -6.97
N PHE A 132 -36.06 43.56 -6.36
CA PHE A 132 -36.66 44.82 -5.96
C PHE A 132 -36.97 44.79 -4.46
N GLU A 133 -36.72 45.89 -3.74
CA GLU A 133 -37.12 45.98 -2.33
C GLU A 133 -38.61 46.29 -2.21
N VAL A 134 -39.29 45.62 -1.27
CA VAL A 134 -40.71 45.89 -0.98
C VAL A 134 -40.82 47.26 -0.32
N GLY A 135 -41.63 48.14 -0.90
CA GLY A 135 -41.79 49.54 -0.47
C GLY A 135 -41.06 50.55 -1.36
N SER A 136 -40.17 50.11 -2.25
CA SER A 136 -39.50 51.00 -3.20
C SER A 136 -40.45 51.47 -4.29
N GLN A 137 -40.32 52.73 -4.69
CA GLN A 137 -41.02 53.27 -5.86
C GLN A 137 -40.19 52.96 -7.11
N ILE A 138 -40.77 52.25 -8.08
CA ILE A 138 -40.08 51.83 -9.29
C ILE A 138 -40.90 52.19 -10.54
N THR A 139 -40.21 52.35 -11.67
CA THR A 139 -40.82 52.48 -13.00
C THR A 139 -40.35 51.33 -13.88
N VAL A 140 -41.26 50.41 -14.19
CA VAL A 140 -40.98 49.23 -15.01
C VAL A 140 -41.54 49.44 -16.42
N LYS A 141 -40.69 49.35 -17.43
CA LYS A 141 -41.15 49.31 -18.83
C LYS A 141 -41.54 47.89 -19.19
N THR A 142 -42.71 47.68 -19.75
CA THR A 142 -43.18 46.40 -20.31
C THR A 142 -43.55 46.58 -21.78
N ARG A 143 -43.79 45.47 -22.50
CA ARG A 143 -44.31 45.52 -23.88
C ARG A 143 -45.65 46.27 -24.01
N ARG A 144 -46.40 46.41 -22.92
CA ARG A 144 -47.73 47.06 -22.90
C ARG A 144 -47.69 48.53 -22.44
N GLY A 145 -46.51 49.05 -22.10
CA GLY A 145 -46.34 50.41 -21.58
C GLY A 145 -45.47 50.45 -20.32
N SER A 146 -45.38 51.63 -19.71
CA SER A 146 -44.62 51.84 -18.46
C SER A 146 -45.56 51.78 -17.25
N VAL A 147 -45.15 51.05 -16.22
CA VAL A 147 -45.86 50.96 -14.94
C VAL A 147 -45.00 51.61 -13.86
N THR A 148 -45.51 52.66 -13.23
CA THR A 148 -44.86 53.34 -12.11
C THR A 148 -45.67 53.11 -10.84
N GLY A 149 -45.03 52.69 -9.75
CA GLY A 149 -45.70 52.49 -8.48
C GLY A 149 -44.81 51.90 -7.39
N ILE A 150 -45.42 51.56 -6.26
CA ILE A 150 -44.71 51.01 -5.09
C ILE A 150 -44.69 49.48 -5.17
N VAL A 151 -43.53 48.87 -4.96
CA VAL A 151 -43.39 47.41 -4.88
C VAL A 151 -44.10 46.89 -3.65
N ARG A 152 -45.15 46.07 -3.83
CA ARG A 152 -45.93 45.46 -2.74
C ARG A 152 -45.48 44.06 -2.39
N ALA A 153 -44.98 43.31 -3.35
CA ALA A 153 -44.48 41.95 -3.18
C ALA A 153 -43.54 41.57 -4.33
N VAL A 154 -42.51 40.78 -4.01
CA VAL A 154 -41.59 40.19 -5.00
C VAL A 154 -41.60 38.68 -4.83
N GLU A 155 -41.96 37.98 -5.90
CA GLU A 155 -42.01 36.53 -5.97
C GLU A 155 -40.92 36.02 -6.93
N PHE A 156 -40.85 34.71 -7.14
CA PHE A 156 -39.79 34.09 -7.95
C PHE A 156 -39.79 34.55 -9.42
N ASP A 157 -40.96 34.65 -10.05
CA ASP A 157 -41.11 34.93 -11.49
C ASP A 157 -41.80 36.28 -11.77
N ARG A 158 -42.18 37.03 -10.72
CA ARG A 158 -43.05 38.20 -10.84
C ARG A 158 -42.86 39.22 -9.72
N ILE A 159 -43.32 40.43 -9.99
CA ILE A 159 -43.42 41.54 -9.04
C ILE A 159 -44.84 42.09 -9.01
N LYS A 160 -45.26 42.56 -7.84
CA LYS A 160 -46.49 43.33 -7.68
C LYS A 160 -46.14 44.80 -7.45
N VAL A 161 -46.53 45.66 -8.39
CA VAL A 161 -46.37 47.12 -8.32
C VAL A 161 -47.77 47.72 -8.12
N ASP A 162 -48.01 48.25 -6.92
CA ASP A 162 -49.33 48.62 -6.41
C ASP A 162 -50.39 47.51 -6.62
N ALA A 163 -51.35 47.71 -7.53
CA ALA A 163 -52.39 46.74 -7.86
C ALA A 163 -52.02 45.86 -9.08
N GLN A 164 -50.95 46.19 -9.80
CA GLN A 164 -50.58 45.54 -11.06
C GLN A 164 -49.53 44.45 -10.82
N LEU A 165 -49.68 43.34 -11.55
CA LEU A 165 -48.84 42.17 -11.44
C LEU A 165 -48.03 42.02 -12.73
N ILE A 166 -46.71 42.03 -12.62
CA ILE A 166 -45.78 42.07 -13.76
C ILE A 166 -44.84 40.86 -13.66
N LEU A 167 -44.78 40.05 -14.71
CA LEU A 167 -43.82 38.94 -14.79
C LEU A 167 -42.44 39.49 -15.19
N PHE A 168 -41.35 38.96 -14.61
CA PHE A 168 -40.00 39.44 -14.94
C PHE A 168 -39.66 39.28 -16.43
N ARG A 169 -40.14 38.21 -17.07
CA ARG A 169 -39.96 37.96 -18.51
C ARG A 169 -40.55 39.04 -19.43
N ASP A 170 -41.51 39.83 -18.94
CA ASP A 170 -42.24 40.83 -19.72
C ASP A 170 -41.67 42.25 -19.56
N MET A 171 -40.64 42.41 -18.72
CA MET A 171 -39.95 43.68 -18.50
C MET A 171 -38.95 43.97 -19.62
N LEU A 172 -38.98 45.19 -20.14
CA LEU A 172 -38.13 45.71 -21.23
C LEU A 172 -36.98 46.61 -20.75
N SER A 173 -36.96 46.98 -19.47
CA SER A 173 -35.88 47.74 -18.83
C SER A 173 -35.77 47.32 -17.37
N PRO A 174 -34.53 47.28 -16.85
CA PRO A 174 -33.98 48.48 -16.20
C PRO A 174 -32.83 49.11 -17.00
N THR A 175 -32.55 50.39 -16.73
CA THR A 175 -31.35 51.12 -17.17
C THR A 175 -30.17 50.80 -16.23
N ASP A 176 -28.94 50.85 -16.73
CA ASP A 176 -27.69 50.47 -16.03
C ASP A 176 -27.42 51.19 -14.69
N GLN A 177 -28.18 52.25 -14.36
CA GLN A 177 -28.06 53.01 -13.12
C GLN A 177 -29.05 52.59 -12.02
N ASP A 178 -30.03 51.72 -12.29
CA ASP A 178 -31.13 51.41 -11.36
C ASP A 178 -31.12 49.96 -10.85
N PHE A 179 -29.95 49.48 -10.43
CA PHE A 179 -29.61 48.20 -9.77
C PHE A 179 -28.84 47.17 -10.61
N ASP A 180 -27.71 46.75 -10.06
CA ASP A 180 -26.83 45.71 -10.60
C ASP A 180 -27.46 44.32 -10.37
N GLU A 181 -28.21 43.82 -11.35
CA GLU A 181 -28.77 42.46 -11.36
C GLU A 181 -27.68 41.41 -11.08
N GLN A 182 -26.46 41.62 -11.61
CA GLN A 182 -25.33 40.73 -11.36
C GLN A 182 -24.88 40.78 -9.90
N PHE A 183 -25.01 41.90 -9.21
CA PHE A 183 -24.75 42.00 -7.77
C PHE A 183 -25.75 41.19 -6.94
N ILE A 184 -27.05 41.26 -7.28
CA ILE A 184 -28.09 40.51 -6.57
C ILE A 184 -27.95 39.00 -6.84
N GLU A 185 -27.64 38.62 -8.07
CA GLU A 185 -27.40 37.22 -8.42
C GLU A 185 -26.14 36.68 -7.73
N ARG A 186 -25.07 37.48 -7.64
CA ARG A 186 -23.88 37.15 -6.82
C ARG A 186 -24.24 36.93 -5.35
N ARG A 187 -25.13 37.75 -4.78
CA ARG A 187 -25.61 37.57 -3.38
C ARG A 187 -26.43 36.31 -3.19
N ARG A 188 -27.32 35.99 -4.13
CA ARG A 188 -28.11 34.74 -4.12
C ARG A 188 -27.20 33.52 -4.23
N GLN A 189 -26.24 33.56 -5.15
CA GLN A 189 -25.25 32.50 -5.30
C GLN A 189 -24.42 32.34 -4.02
N HIS A 190 -23.95 33.44 -3.43
CA HIS A 190 -23.23 33.41 -2.15
C HIS A 190 -24.09 32.84 -1.01
N PHE A 191 -25.40 33.11 -0.99
CA PHE A 191 -26.31 32.48 -0.03
C PHE A 191 -26.40 30.97 -0.24
N LEU A 192 -26.56 30.51 -1.49
CA LEU A 192 -26.57 29.09 -1.83
C LEU A 192 -25.25 28.41 -1.44
N ASP A 193 -24.14 29.08 -1.70
CA ASP A 193 -22.82 28.57 -1.36
C ASP A 193 -22.69 28.40 0.15
N ARG A 194 -23.00 29.45 0.92
CA ARG A 194 -22.89 29.43 2.38
C ARG A 194 -23.83 28.41 3.04
N GLN A 195 -25.05 28.26 2.53
CA GLN A 195 -26.09 27.45 3.18
C GLN A 195 -26.12 26.00 2.68
N PHE A 196 -25.65 25.73 1.47
CA PHE A 196 -25.77 24.41 0.85
C PHE A 196 -24.48 23.90 0.22
N ASN A 197 -23.89 24.60 -0.76
CA ASN A 197 -22.77 24.05 -1.54
C ASN A 197 -21.51 23.87 -0.68
N THR A 198 -21.14 24.88 0.12
CA THR A 198 -19.96 24.84 0.98
C THR A 198 -20.11 23.80 2.09
N PRO A 199 -21.20 23.75 2.88
CA PRO A 199 -21.40 22.68 3.86
C PRO A 199 -21.42 21.27 3.25
N ARG A 200 -22.05 21.09 2.07
CA ARG A 200 -22.06 19.80 1.35
C ARG A 200 -20.66 19.37 0.93
N SER A 201 -19.88 20.29 0.36
CA SER A 201 -18.50 20.05 -0.05
C SER A 201 -17.58 19.74 1.15
N GLN A 202 -17.69 20.53 2.22
CA GLN A 202 -16.95 20.30 3.47
C GLN A 202 -17.28 18.93 4.07
N PHE A 203 -18.57 18.58 4.15
CA PHE A 203 -18.98 17.26 4.64
C PHE A 203 -18.42 16.11 3.80
N ARG A 204 -18.42 16.24 2.47
CA ARG A 204 -17.81 15.26 1.56
C ARG A 204 -16.31 15.14 1.81
N SER A 205 -15.61 16.26 1.97
CA SER A 205 -14.17 16.30 2.26
C SER A 205 -13.84 15.67 3.61
N ASP A 206 -14.63 15.95 4.64
CA ASP A 206 -14.47 15.36 5.98
C ASP A 206 -14.71 13.86 5.97
N LEU A 207 -15.76 13.40 5.25
CA LEU A 207 -16.01 11.97 5.04
C LEU A 207 -14.84 11.32 4.32
N MET A 208 -14.32 11.95 3.25
CA MET A 208 -13.14 11.47 2.54
C MET A 208 -11.95 11.32 3.50
N ALA A 209 -11.64 12.34 4.29
CA ALA A 209 -10.53 12.31 5.24
C ALA A 209 -10.68 11.20 6.28
N ARG A 210 -11.89 10.98 6.83
CA ARG A 210 -12.17 9.95 7.84
C ARG A 210 -12.10 8.53 7.28
N ARG A 211 -12.62 8.30 6.07
CA ARG A 211 -12.79 6.95 5.51
C ARG A 211 -11.63 6.47 4.66
N VAL A 212 -10.97 7.35 3.89
CA VAL A 212 -9.89 6.95 2.98
C VAL A 212 -8.80 6.19 3.74
N GLY A 213 -8.32 6.72 4.86
CA GLY A 213 -7.29 6.04 5.66
C GLY A 213 -7.72 4.64 6.11
N GLY A 214 -8.92 4.51 6.67
CA GLY A 214 -9.39 3.24 7.24
C GLY A 214 -9.82 2.19 6.22
N ALA A 215 -10.10 2.58 4.98
CA ALA A 215 -10.70 1.67 4.03
C ALA A 215 -9.71 1.25 2.92
N PHE A 216 -8.74 2.10 2.55
CA PHE A 216 -7.54 1.65 1.83
C PHE A 216 -6.67 0.74 2.71
N ALA A 217 -6.60 0.97 4.02
CA ALA A 217 -5.87 0.09 4.95
C ALA A 217 -6.48 -1.33 5.04
N LYS A 218 -7.80 -1.48 4.86
CA LYS A 218 -8.46 -2.80 4.86
C LYS A 218 -8.02 -3.67 3.68
N ASP A 219 -7.75 -3.06 2.54
CA ASP A 219 -7.20 -3.73 1.36
C ASP A 219 -5.66 -3.63 1.30
N PHE A 220 -5.01 -3.36 2.44
CA PHE A 220 -3.55 -3.33 2.59
C PHE A 220 -2.84 -2.34 1.65
N PHE A 221 -3.49 -1.21 1.35
CA PHE A 221 -2.84 -0.07 0.71
C PHE A 221 -2.21 0.83 1.77
N VAL A 222 -0.95 1.20 1.54
CA VAL A 222 -0.19 2.12 2.39
C VAL A 222 0.13 3.40 1.62
N ARG A 223 0.22 4.52 2.33
CA ARG A 223 0.56 5.81 1.74
C ARG A 223 2.08 6.01 1.80
N VAL A 224 2.70 6.13 0.64
CA VAL A 224 4.14 6.35 0.48
C VAL A 224 4.35 7.47 -0.53
N ASN A 225 5.14 8.50 -0.19
CA ASN A 225 5.40 9.64 -1.06
C ASN A 225 4.10 10.25 -1.64
N ASN A 226 3.09 10.38 -0.78
CA ASN A 226 1.75 10.86 -1.12
C ASN A 226 0.94 10.01 -2.12
N ARG A 227 1.38 8.78 -2.42
CA ARG A 227 0.69 7.83 -3.30
C ARG A 227 0.26 6.60 -2.51
N TRP A 228 -0.89 6.04 -2.87
CA TRP A 228 -1.35 4.75 -2.35
C TRP A 228 -0.70 3.63 -3.14
N ILE A 229 0.04 2.77 -2.44
CA ILE A 229 0.71 1.61 -3.01
C ILE A 229 0.25 0.39 -2.23
N ARG A 230 -0.05 -0.70 -2.93
CA ARG A 230 -0.42 -1.97 -2.30
C ARG A 230 0.80 -2.57 -1.61
N ALA A 231 0.62 -3.12 -0.42
CA ALA A 231 1.73 -3.50 0.45
C ALA A 231 2.64 -4.60 -0.15
N ASP A 232 2.10 -5.50 -0.97
CA ASP A 232 2.85 -6.52 -1.71
C ASP A 232 3.82 -5.93 -2.75
N ARG A 233 3.49 -4.77 -3.33
CA ARG A 233 4.33 -4.09 -4.33
C ARG A 233 5.40 -3.18 -3.71
N LEU A 234 5.47 -3.10 -2.38
CA LEU A 234 6.47 -2.28 -1.70
C LEU A 234 7.89 -2.85 -1.86
N GLN A 235 8.01 -4.17 -2.00
CA GLN A 235 9.28 -4.85 -2.27
C GLN A 235 9.95 -4.30 -3.53
N GLU A 236 9.20 -4.20 -4.63
CA GLU A 236 9.69 -3.75 -5.93
C GLU A 236 10.02 -2.25 -5.95
N THR A 237 9.25 -1.44 -5.22
CA THR A 237 9.23 0.02 -5.37
C THR A 237 10.01 0.76 -4.29
N ILE A 238 10.10 0.22 -3.07
CA ILE A 238 10.64 0.94 -1.90
C ILE A 238 11.74 0.14 -1.23
N PHE A 239 11.49 -1.14 -0.92
CA PHE A 239 12.42 -1.94 -0.13
C PHE A 239 13.58 -2.51 -0.94
N LYS A 240 13.58 -2.37 -2.26
CA LYS A 240 14.66 -2.87 -3.14
C LYS A 240 16.08 -2.53 -2.65
N ALA A 241 16.30 -1.30 -2.21
CA ALA A 241 17.61 -0.86 -1.70
C ALA A 241 17.93 -1.44 -0.32
N GLU A 242 16.93 -1.58 0.56
CA GLU A 242 17.09 -2.15 1.91
C GLU A 242 17.31 -3.67 1.84
N LEU A 243 16.55 -4.37 0.99
CA LEU A 243 16.70 -5.79 0.70
C LEU A 243 18.07 -6.09 0.10
N ALA A 244 18.57 -5.27 -0.84
CA ALA A 244 19.92 -5.43 -1.38
C ALA A 244 21.00 -5.31 -0.30
N LYS A 245 20.86 -4.36 0.64
CA LYS A 245 21.78 -4.21 1.77
C LYS A 245 21.71 -5.42 2.71
N MET A 246 20.52 -5.92 3.01
CA MET A 246 20.34 -7.10 3.85
C MET A 246 20.91 -8.35 3.20
N ARG A 247 20.68 -8.54 1.90
CA ARG A 247 21.25 -9.63 1.11
C ARG A 247 22.77 -9.59 1.12
N HIS A 248 23.38 -8.42 0.90
CA HIS A 248 24.83 -8.29 0.98
C HIS A 248 25.39 -8.63 2.37
N LYS A 249 24.71 -8.21 3.45
CA LYS A 249 25.09 -8.57 4.82
C LYS A 249 24.98 -10.08 5.07
N PHE A 250 23.89 -10.69 4.63
CA PHE A 250 23.68 -12.14 4.73
C PHE A 250 24.77 -12.91 3.98
N ASP A 251 25.06 -12.54 2.73
CA ASP A 251 26.10 -13.17 1.94
C ASP A 251 27.48 -13.03 2.60
N ALA A 252 27.79 -11.87 3.19
CA ALA A 252 29.04 -11.65 3.92
C ALA A 252 29.14 -12.54 5.17
N GLU A 253 28.05 -12.66 5.94
CA GLU A 253 27.99 -13.51 7.13
C GLU A 253 28.15 -15.00 6.77
N MET A 254 27.41 -15.46 5.76
CA MET A 254 27.50 -16.84 5.29
C MET A 254 28.88 -17.18 4.73
N ARG A 255 29.48 -16.27 3.94
CA ARG A 255 30.88 -16.42 3.49
C ARG A 255 31.84 -16.48 4.67
N GLY A 256 31.63 -15.69 5.73
CA GLY A 256 32.45 -15.74 6.95
C GLY A 256 32.38 -17.10 7.64
N LYS A 257 31.17 -17.62 7.86
CA LYS A 257 30.95 -18.95 8.45
C LYS A 257 31.59 -20.06 7.61
N TYR A 258 31.36 -20.07 6.30
CA TYR A 258 31.95 -21.06 5.41
C TYR A 258 33.46 -20.97 5.30
N ARG A 259 34.03 -19.76 5.34
CA ARG A 259 35.49 -19.60 5.41
C ARG A 259 36.04 -20.24 6.68
N ALA A 260 35.43 -19.99 7.83
CA ALA A 260 35.86 -20.60 9.09
C ALA A 260 35.78 -22.13 9.05
N GLU A 261 34.69 -22.70 8.53
CA GLU A 261 34.54 -24.15 8.36
C GLU A 261 35.57 -24.74 7.39
N VAL A 262 35.77 -24.11 6.22
CA VAL A 262 36.73 -24.59 5.22
C VAL A 262 38.16 -24.49 5.75
N THR A 263 38.50 -23.43 6.49
CA THR A 263 39.80 -23.31 7.15
C THR A 263 39.99 -24.41 8.20
N ALA A 264 38.97 -24.74 8.99
CA ALA A 264 39.04 -25.87 9.92
C ALA A 264 39.30 -27.20 9.17
N GLN A 265 38.58 -27.46 8.09
CA GLN A 265 38.77 -28.65 7.25
C GLN A 265 40.18 -28.72 6.63
N LEU A 266 40.70 -27.59 6.14
CA LEU A 266 42.05 -27.55 5.57
C LEU A 266 43.14 -27.77 6.62
N ARG A 267 42.94 -27.34 7.87
CA ARG A 267 43.83 -27.67 9.00
C ARG A 267 43.80 -29.15 9.32
N GLU A 268 42.60 -29.74 9.40
CA GLU A 268 42.43 -31.18 9.63
C GLU A 268 43.07 -32.03 8.51
N GLU A 269 43.00 -31.55 7.27
CA GLU A 269 43.63 -32.17 6.09
C GLU A 269 45.15 -31.91 6.00
N GLY A 270 45.73 -31.08 6.87
CA GLY A 270 47.16 -30.77 6.90
C GLY A 270 47.66 -29.83 5.79
N PHE A 271 46.76 -29.09 5.14
CA PHE A 271 47.11 -28.11 4.10
C PHE A 271 47.54 -26.74 4.66
N ILE A 272 47.21 -26.47 5.92
CA ILE A 272 47.54 -25.24 6.64
C ILE A 272 47.78 -25.58 8.12
N ASP A 273 48.70 -24.88 8.76
CA ASP A 273 49.04 -25.05 10.18
C ASP A 273 48.06 -24.28 11.11
#